data_AF-A0A1D2JPL7-F1
#
_entry.id   AF-A0A1D2JPL7-F1
#
_cell.length_a   1.000
_cell.length_b   1.000
_cell.length_c   1.000
_cell.angle_alpha   90.00
_cell.angle_beta   90.00
_cell.angle_gamma   90.00
#
_symmetry.space_group_name_H-M   'P 1'
#
loop_
_entity.id
_entity.type
_entity.pdbx_description
1 polymer ?
#
loop_
_entity_poly.entity_id
_entity_poly.type
_entity_poly.pdbx_seq_one_letter_code
_entity_poly.pdbx_strand_id
1 'polypeptide(L)' 'MASMGLIVGSSIVNPTGHTIAKTMGTGDKVIVADINLAICNMEKKTVFDFDRHSRIEVELWHHIIADGSG' A
#
# COMPACT_ATOMS: atom_id res chain seq x y z
N MET A 1 8.41 31.85 12.84
CA MET A 1 8.63 31.40 11.46
C MET A 1 8.09 29.98 11.34
N ALA A 2 6.87 29.81 10.85
CA ALA A 2 6.35 28.48 10.57
C ALA A 2 7.13 27.95 9.36
N SER A 3 8.04 26.98 9.56
CA SER A 3 8.50 26.22 8.40
C SER A 3 7.26 25.54 7.84
N MET A 4 6.97 25.72 6.55
CA MET A 4 6.00 24.88 5.85
C MET A 4 6.41 23.43 6.09
N GLY A 5 5.73 22.77 7.02
CA GLY A 5 6.17 21.48 7.56
C GLY A 5 5.96 20.41 6.50
N LEU A 6 7.04 19.78 6.04
CA LEU A 6 6.95 18.59 5.21
C LEU A 6 6.29 17.47 6.00
N ILE A 7 5.51 16.62 5.32
CA ILE A 7 4.83 15.50 5.96
C ILE A 7 5.85 14.50 6.50
N VAL A 8 5.62 14.07 7.74
CA VAL A 8 6.43 13.08 8.46
C VAL A 8 5.69 11.74 8.46
N GLY A 9 6.36 10.66 8.88
CA GLY A 9 5.71 9.39 9.19
C GLY A 9 5.92 8.33 8.13
N SER A 10 7.08 8.33 7.48
CA SER A 10 7.58 7.19 6.71
C SER A 10 7.31 5.91 7.48
N SER A 11 6.70 4.93 6.83
CA SER A 11 6.21 3.72 7.49
C SER A 11 6.40 2.49 6.64
N ILE A 12 6.46 1.34 7.30
CA ILE A 12 6.43 0.01 6.70
C ILE A 12 5.10 -0.61 7.13
N VAL A 13 4.31 -1.09 6.17
CA VAL A 13 2.95 -1.61 6.38
C VAL A 13 2.89 -3.05 5.88
N ASN A 14 2.22 -3.92 6.64
CA ASN A 14 2.07 -5.33 6.28
C ASN A 14 0.90 -5.55 5.30
N PRO A 15 0.75 -6.75 4.71
CA PRO A 15 -0.30 -7.04 3.73
C PRO A 15 -1.75 -6.88 4.25
N THR A 16 -1.96 -6.94 5.56
CA THR A 16 -3.27 -6.73 6.19
C THR A 16 -3.60 -5.24 6.41
N GLY A 17 -2.69 -4.33 6.02
CA GLY A 17 -2.84 -2.88 6.20
C GLY A 17 -2.34 -2.34 7.54
N HIS A 18 -1.73 -3.17 8.40
CA HIS A 18 -1.21 -2.71 9.69
C HIS A 18 0.20 -2.14 9.55
N THR A 19 0.44 -0.97 10.14
CA THR A 19 1.78 -0.37 10.24
C THR A 19 2.65 -1.17 11.22
N ILE A 20 3.80 -1.66 10.75
CA ILE A 20 4.74 -2.45 11.55
C ILE A 20 6.01 -1.68 11.94
N ALA A 21 6.30 -0.57 11.27
CA ALA A 21 7.32 0.40 11.69
C ALA A 21 6.95 1.80 11.19
N LYS A 22 7.27 2.86 11.95
CA LYS A 22 6.96 4.26 11.59
C LYS A 22 7.98 5.23 12.17
N THR A 23 8.40 6.22 11.39
CA THR A 23 9.26 7.31 11.89
C THR A 23 8.47 8.28 12.77
N MET A 24 9.13 8.82 13.80
CA MET A 24 8.57 9.81 14.72
C MET A 24 9.41 11.09 14.71
N GLY A 25 8.76 12.25 14.63
CA GLY A 25 9.43 13.56 14.58
C GLY A 25 10.11 13.85 13.24
N THR A 26 10.70 15.03 13.12
CA THR A 26 11.33 15.53 11.88
C THR A 26 12.81 15.15 11.79
N GLY A 27 13.42 15.39 10.62
CA GLY A 27 14.83 15.14 10.34
C GLY A 27 15.14 13.72 9.86
N ASP A 28 16.42 13.39 9.79
CA ASP A 28 16.89 12.12 9.25
C ASP A 28 16.58 10.97 10.20
N LYS A 29 15.88 9.96 9.70
CA LYS A 29 15.39 8.80 10.46
C LYS A 29 15.53 7.54 9.62
N VAL A 30 15.89 6.43 10.26
CA VAL A 30 15.87 5.10 9.64
C VAL A 30 14.99 4.18 10.49
N ILE A 31 14.10 3.44 9.82
CA ILE A 31 13.28 2.40 10.43
C ILE A 31 13.52 1.08 9.68
N VAL A 32 13.49 -0.03 10.40
CA VAL A 32 13.74 -1.38 9.87
C VAL A 32 12.67 -2.31 10.44
N ALA A 33 12.28 -3.32 9.66
CA ALA A 33 11.37 -4.38 10.09
C ALA A 33 11.77 -5.70 9.41
N ASP A 34 11.59 -6.81 10.14
CA ASP A 34 11.74 -8.15 9.57
C ASP A 34 10.49 -8.51 8.76
N ILE A 35 10.69 -8.96 7.52
CA ILE A 35 9.60 -9.19 6.56
C ILE A 35 9.54 -10.65 6.18
N ASN A 36 8.42 -11.30 6.51
CA ASN A 36 8.07 -12.61 5.97
C ASN A 36 7.17 -12.45 4.74
N LEU A 37 7.75 -12.62 3.55
CA LEU A 37 7.03 -12.48 2.27
C LEU A 37 5.94 -13.54 2.06
N ALA A 38 5.99 -14.68 2.77
CA ALA A 38 4.97 -15.73 2.64
C ALA A 38 3.59 -15.27 3.13
N ILE A 39 3.51 -14.26 4.01
CA ILE A 39 2.25 -13.72 4.55
C ILE A 39 1.36 -13.17 3.43
N CYS A 40 1.95 -12.64 2.35
CA CYS A 40 1.22 -12.13 1.19
C CYS A 40 0.32 -13.19 0.52
N ASN A 41 0.62 -14.48 0.70
CA ASN A 41 -0.09 -15.55 0.01
C ASN A 41 -1.51 -15.77 0.54
N MET A 42 -1.75 -15.52 1.83
CA MET A 42 -3.07 -15.78 2.43
C MET A 42 -4.14 -14.95 1.74
N GLU A 43 -3.95 -13.64 1.71
CA GLU A 43 -4.87 -12.67 1.11
C GLU A 43 -5.08 -12.93 -0.39
N LYS A 44 -3.98 -13.18 -1.13
CA LYS A 44 -4.02 -13.45 -2.59
C LYS A 44 -4.72 -14.74 -2.98
N LYS A 45 -4.86 -15.70 -2.07
CA LYS A 45 -5.52 -17.00 -2.33
C LYS A 45 -6.93 -17.06 -1.74
N THR A 46 -7.38 -15.98 -1.11
CA THR A 46 -8.67 -15.94 -0.41
C THR A 46 -9.45 -14.72 -0.84
N VAL A 47 -9.47 -13.66 -0.03
CA VAL A 47 -10.30 -12.47 -0.25
C VAL A 47 -9.87 -11.73 -1.53
N PHE A 48 -8.56 -11.62 -1.76
CA PHE A 48 -7.98 -10.91 -2.90
C PHE A 48 -7.46 -11.86 -3.99
N ASP A 49 -8.13 -13.01 -4.19
CA ASP A 49 -7.92 -13.85 -5.37
C ASP A 49 -8.54 -13.18 -6.60
N PHE A 50 -7.70 -12.54 -7.41
CA PHE A 50 -8.15 -11.77 -8.57
C PHE A 50 -8.73 -12.65 -9.68
N ASP A 51 -8.22 -13.86 -9.88
CA ASP A 51 -8.76 -14.76 -10.91
C ASP A 51 -10.20 -15.17 -10.56
N ARG A 52 -10.47 -15.34 -9.25
CA ARG A 52 -11.79 -15.72 -8.75
C ARG A 52 -12.76 -14.54 -8.64
N HIS A 53 -12.29 -13.36 -8.22
CA HIS A 53 -13.18 -12.28 -7.78
C HIS A 53 -13.14 -11.03 -8.68
N SER A 54 -12.04 -10.76 -9.38
CA SER A 54 -11.97 -9.57 -10.24
C SER A 54 -12.87 -9.74 -11.47
N ARG A 55 -13.52 -8.65 -11.87
CA ARG A 55 -14.37 -8.60 -13.06
C ARG A 55 -13.85 -7.51 -13.95
N ILE A 56 -13.06 -7.87 -14.96
CA ILE A 56 -12.41 -6.89 -15.85
C ILE A 56 -13.43 -6.30 -16.82
N GLU A 57 -14.52 -7.02 -17.09
CA GLU A 57 -15.55 -6.68 -18.05
C GLU A 57 -16.51 -5.56 -17.59
N VAL A 58 -16.58 -5.24 -16.29
CA VAL A 58 -17.51 -4.21 -15.81
C VAL A 58 -17.05 -2.81 -16.21
N GLU A 59 -18.04 -1.97 -16.56
CA GLU A 59 -17.93 -0.63 -17.13
C GLU A 59 -16.96 0.32 -16.37
N LEU A 60 -16.74 0.07 -15.08
CA LEU A 60 -15.80 0.84 -14.25
C LEU A 60 -14.32 0.60 -14.59
N TRP A 61 -13.92 -0.61 -15.02
CA TRP A 61 -12.52 -0.84 -15.45
C TRP A 61 -12.23 -0.25 -16.83
N HIS A 62 -13.24 -0.14 -17.70
CA HIS A 62 -13.08 0.52 -19.00
C HIS A 62 -12.68 1.99 -18.85
N HIS A 63 -13.22 2.73 -17.87
CA HIS A 63 -12.84 4.13 -17.64
C HIS A 63 -11.39 4.26 -17.15
N ILE A 64 -10.94 3.34 -16.28
CA ILE A 64 -9.54 3.33 -15.81
C ILE A 64 -8.56 3.02 -16.95
N ILE A 65 -8.92 2.10 -17.84
CA ILE A 65 -8.04 1.64 -18.94
C ILE A 65 -8.10 2.59 -20.15
N ALA A 66 -9.27 3.18 -20.45
CA ALA A 66 -9.47 4.06 -21.58
C ALA A 66 -8.93 5.48 -21.35
N ASP A 67 -8.94 5.97 -20.10
CA ASP A 67 -8.56 7.36 -19.80
C ASP A 67 -7.04 7.58 -19.70
N GLY A 68 -6.22 6.54 -19.93
CA GLY A 68 -4.81 6.66 -20.34
C GLY A 68 -3.93 7.63 -19.55
N SER A 69 -4.28 7.94 -18.30
CA SER A 69 -3.53 8.83 -17.41
C SER A 69 -2.73 7.98 -16.44
N GLY A 70 -1.77 7.26 -17.02
CA GLY A 70 -0.60 6.70 -16.35
C GLY A 70 0.64 7.52 -16.68
#